data_AF-A0A969JP27-F1
#
_entry.id   AF-A0A969JP27-F1
#
_cell.length_a   1.000
_cell.length_b   1.000
_cell.length_c   1.000
_cell.angle_alpha   90.00
_cell.angle_beta   90.00
_cell.angle_gamma   90.00
#
_symmetry.space_group_name_H-M   'P 1'
#
loop_
_entity.id
_entity.type
_entity.pdbx_description
1 polymer ?
#
loop_
_entity_poly.entity_id
_entity_poly.type
_entity_poly.pdbx_seq_one_letter_code
_entity_poly.pdbx_strand_id
1 'polypeptide(L)'
;MIHVRGKPEFVVFHRKELDAYLAQEARHRGLIIHENETALVLDWKRDGIQVTTSKGKYLAQVVVGADGSKGLTRRRVGGKLAPAGWRACSKSFTQPRAPHPQFTEKYALFDFTDLRKDLQGYTWGFSRTRRRGAAFQSRCV
;
A
#
# COMPACT_ATOMS: atom_id res chain seq x y z
N MET A 1 -5.50 7.57 -23.08
CA MET A 1 -4.16 6.95 -23.17
C MET A 1 -3.14 8.01 -22.82
N ILE A 2 -2.22 7.75 -21.90
CA ILE A 2 -1.16 8.71 -21.52
C ILE A 2 0.19 8.10 -21.91
N HIS A 3 0.98 8.85 -22.67
CA HIS A 3 2.36 8.52 -23.01
C HIS A 3 3.29 9.47 -22.26
N VAL A 4 4.32 8.91 -21.61
CA VAL A 4 5.34 9.69 -20.91
C VAL A 4 6.71 9.37 -21.53
N ARG A 5 7.47 10.41 -21.91
CA ARG A 5 8.77 10.34 -22.62
C ARG A 5 9.79 11.26 -21.93
N GLY A 6 11.02 10.82 -21.68
CA GLY A 6 12.07 11.64 -21.04
C GLY A 6 12.94 10.87 -20.02
N LYS A 7 13.79 11.59 -19.25
CA LYS A 7 14.54 11.06 -18.09
C LYS A 7 13.56 10.31 -17.17
N PRO A 8 13.95 9.22 -16.46
CA PRO A 8 12.99 8.24 -16.00
C PRO A 8 11.96 8.84 -15.04
N GLU A 9 10.76 9.11 -15.55
CA GLU A 9 9.60 9.56 -14.78
C GLU A 9 9.01 8.39 -13.97
N PHE A 10 9.28 7.16 -14.40
CA PHE A 10 8.92 5.93 -13.71
C PHE A 10 10.05 4.91 -13.81
N VAL A 11 10.32 4.21 -12.71
CA VAL A 11 11.21 3.05 -12.69
C VAL A 11 10.40 1.85 -12.23
N VAL A 12 10.51 0.75 -12.98
CA VAL A 12 9.79 -0.49 -12.70
C VAL A 12 10.76 -1.45 -12.04
N PHE A 13 10.34 -2.03 -10.91
CA PHE A 13 11.10 -3.01 -10.16
C PHE A 13 10.29 -4.30 -10.00
N HIS A 14 11.00 -5.44 -9.93
CA HIS A 14 10.41 -6.66 -9.41
C HIS A 14 10.12 -6.49 -7.92
N ARG A 15 8.84 -6.50 -7.55
CA ARG A 15 8.40 -6.25 -6.17
C ARG A 15 9.11 -7.13 -5.15
N LYS A 16 9.25 -8.43 -5.44
CA LYS A 16 9.92 -9.39 -4.54
C LYS A 16 11.38 -9.00 -4.28
N GLU A 17 12.09 -8.56 -5.31
CA GLU A 17 13.50 -8.16 -5.21
C GLU A 17 13.63 -6.85 -4.43
N LEU A 18 12.79 -5.86 -4.74
CA LEU A 18 12.78 -4.58 -4.03
C LEU A 18 12.42 -4.77 -2.54
N ASP A 19 11.37 -5.53 -2.24
CA ASP A 19 10.94 -5.79 -0.86
C ASP A 19 12.04 -6.52 -0.08
N ALA A 20 12.72 -7.50 -0.69
CA ALA A 20 13.84 -8.22 -0.07
C ALA A 20 15.04 -7.29 0.20
N TYR A 21 15.41 -6.45 -0.77
CA TYR A 21 16.48 -5.45 -0.61
C TYR A 21 16.17 -4.48 0.54
N LEU A 22 14.96 -3.94 0.59
CA LEU A 22 14.55 -3.01 1.66
C LEU A 22 14.54 -3.69 3.04
N ALA A 23 14.11 -4.95 3.13
CA ALA A 23 14.15 -5.71 4.37
C ALA A 23 15.60 -5.96 4.84
N GLN A 24 16.51 -6.26 3.91
CA GLN A 24 17.93 -6.42 4.23
C GLN A 24 18.55 -5.11 4.73
N GLU A 25 18.29 -4.00 4.05
CA GLU A 25 18.79 -2.68 4.44
C GLU A 25 18.26 -2.27 5.83
N ALA A 26 17.00 -2.55 6.13
CA ALA A 26 16.44 -2.33 7.46
C ALA A 26 17.18 -3.15 8.54
N ARG A 27 17.46 -4.44 8.29
CA ARG A 27 18.26 -5.26 9.20
C ARG A 27 19.68 -4.72 9.39
N HIS A 28 20.34 -4.28 8.32
CA HIS A 28 21.67 -3.68 8.38
C HIS A 28 21.70 -2.41 9.25
N ARG A 29 20.59 -1.67 9.30
CA ARG A 29 20.41 -0.51 10.19
C ARG A 29 20.02 -0.88 11.62
N GLY A 30 20.01 -2.17 11.97
CA GLY A 30 19.72 -2.66 13.32
C GLY A 30 18.23 -2.85 13.62
N LEU A 31 17.34 -2.79 12.63
CA LEU A 31 15.93 -3.11 12.86
C LEU A 31 15.75 -4.63 13.02
N ILE A 32 14.93 -5.01 14.00
CA ILE A 32 14.51 -6.40 14.19
C ILE A 32 13.29 -6.65 13.31
N ILE A 33 13.41 -7.61 12.39
CA ILE A 33 12.30 -8.03 11.53
C ILE A 33 11.83 -9.41 11.97
N HIS A 34 10.59 -9.47 12.45
CA HIS A 34 9.89 -10.70 12.78
C HIS A 34 9.14 -11.23 11.56
N GLU A 35 9.59 -12.35 11.00
CA GLU A 35 8.98 -12.99 9.82
C GLU A 35 8.06 -14.14 10.20
N ASN A 36 7.13 -14.46 9.28
CA ASN A 36 6.11 -15.49 9.48
C ASN A 36 5.31 -15.27 10.78
N GLU A 37 5.04 -14.02 11.11
CA GLU A 37 4.43 -13.60 12.37
C GLU A 37 3.29 -12.62 12.10
N THR A 38 2.07 -13.10 12.23
CA THR A 38 0.88 -12.33 11.89
C THR A 38 0.44 -11.50 13.08
N ALA A 39 0.27 -10.19 12.91
CA ALA A 39 -0.38 -9.34 13.92
C ALA A 39 -1.89 -9.64 13.97
N LEU A 40 -2.40 -9.98 15.15
CA LEU A 40 -3.78 -10.44 15.36
C LEU A 40 -4.63 -9.36 16.04
N VAL A 41 -4.09 -8.70 17.06
CA VAL A 41 -4.83 -7.74 17.89
C VAL A 41 -3.95 -6.54 18.26
N LEU A 42 -4.57 -5.34 18.22
CA LEU A 42 -4.00 -4.09 18.72
C LEU A 42 -4.86 -3.54 19.86
N ASP A 43 -4.28 -3.51 21.07
CA ASP A 43 -4.95 -3.06 22.29
C ASP A 43 -4.23 -1.88 22.90
N TRP A 44 -4.96 -0.79 23.15
CA TRP A 44 -4.46 0.33 23.93
C TRP A 44 -4.34 -0.10 25.40
N LYS A 45 -3.15 0.09 25.96
CA LYS A 45 -2.82 -0.09 27.37
C LYS A 45 -2.45 1.27 27.96
N ARG A 46 -2.30 1.33 29.30
CA ARG A 46 -1.87 2.57 29.98
C ARG A 46 -0.51 3.05 29.48
N ASP A 47 0.41 2.12 29.21
CA ASP A 47 1.81 2.41 28.88
C ASP A 47 2.15 2.32 27.38
N GLY A 48 1.13 2.22 26.51
CA GLY A 48 1.32 2.12 25.06
C GLY A 48 0.29 1.24 24.37
N ILE A 49 0.67 0.66 23.24
CA ILE A 49 -0.15 -0.24 22.42
C ILE A 49 0.47 -1.64 22.51
N GLN A 50 -0.32 -2.60 22.97
CA GLN A 50 0.07 -4.00 22.92
C GLN A 50 -0.31 -4.59 21.56
N VAL A 51 0.67 -5.13 20.85
CA VAL A 51 0.51 -5.91 19.62
C VAL A 51 0.55 -7.39 20.00
N THR A 52 -0.56 -8.09 19.85
CA THR A 52 -0.59 -9.56 19.98
C THR A 52 -0.44 -10.17 18.60
N THR A 53 0.52 -11.07 18.44
CA THR A 53 0.82 -11.76 17.19
C THR A 53 0.56 -13.26 17.32
N SER A 54 0.77 -14.01 16.24
CA SER A 54 0.74 -15.47 16.25
C SER A 54 1.89 -16.12 17.03
N LYS A 55 2.93 -15.37 17.43
CA LYS A 55 4.10 -15.91 18.13
C LYS A 55 4.40 -15.23 19.47
N GLY A 56 3.80 -14.08 19.77
CA GLY A 56 4.12 -13.33 20.97
C GLY A 56 3.27 -12.10 21.21
N LYS A 57 3.73 -11.29 22.15
CA LYS A 57 3.13 -10.00 22.52
C LYS A 57 4.23 -8.96 22.66
N TYR A 58 4.00 -7.79 22.07
CA TYR A 58 4.94 -6.67 22.10
C TYR A 58 4.22 -5.44 22.63
N LEU A 59 4.88 -4.70 23.51
CA LEU A 59 4.40 -3.39 23.96
C LEU A 59 5.20 -2.31 23.22
N ALA A 60 4.50 -1.45 22.49
CA ALA A 60 5.09 -0.36 21.73
C ALA A 60 4.40 0.97 22.06
N GLN A 61 5.16 2.05 22.13
CA GLN A 61 4.58 3.38 22.34
C GLN A 61 3.83 3.88 21.10
N VAL A 62 4.30 3.47 19.91
CA VAL A 62 3.73 3.85 18.61
C VAL A 62 3.66 2.61 17.72
N VAL A 63 2.55 2.47 17.00
CA VAL A 63 2.35 1.43 15.97
C VAL A 63 2.07 2.12 14.64
N VAL A 64 2.86 1.78 13.62
CA VAL A 64 2.69 2.29 12.26
C VAL A 64 2.05 1.21 11.38
N GLY A 65 0.88 1.51 10.83
CA GLY A 65 0.15 0.59 9.95
C GLY A 65 0.73 0.53 8.55
N ALA A 66 1.63 -0.42 8.31
CA ALA A 66 2.15 -0.78 6.98
C ALA A 66 1.59 -2.14 6.50
N ASP A 67 0.41 -2.52 6.98
CA ASP A 67 -0.22 -3.84 6.85
C ASP A 67 -1.18 -3.99 5.64
N GLY A 68 -1.06 -3.07 4.68
CA GLY A 68 -1.78 -3.11 3.41
C GLY A 68 -3.29 -2.79 3.52
N SER A 69 -3.99 -2.93 2.39
CA SER A 69 -5.39 -2.46 2.25
C SER A 69 -6.41 -3.15 3.16
N LYS A 70 -6.10 -4.38 3.60
CA LYS A 70 -6.93 -5.20 4.50
C LYS A 70 -6.41 -5.25 5.94
N GLY A 71 -5.35 -4.49 6.22
CA GLY A 71 -4.61 -4.48 7.48
C GLY A 71 -5.45 -4.20 8.72
N LEU A 72 -4.95 -4.72 9.86
CA LEU A 72 -5.51 -4.58 11.19
C LEU A 72 -5.55 -3.13 11.66
N THR A 73 -4.48 -2.37 11.37
CA THR A 73 -4.26 -1.00 11.85
C THR A 73 -5.34 -0.06 11.33
N ARG A 74 -5.72 -0.19 10.05
CA ARG A 74 -6.80 0.59 9.44
C ARG A 74 -8.13 0.46 10.20
N ARG A 75 -8.45 -0.75 10.66
CA ARG A 75 -9.70 -1.03 11.40
C ARG A 75 -9.70 -0.40 12.79
N ARG A 76 -8.52 -0.10 13.34
CA ARG A 76 -8.35 0.37 14.71
C ARG A 76 -8.20 1.88 14.86
N VAL A 77 -7.69 2.56 13.81
CA VAL A 77 -7.41 4.01 13.82
C VAL A 77 -8.64 4.85 13.39
N GLY A 78 -9.55 4.32 12.57
CA GLY A 78 -10.76 5.01 12.13
C GLY A 78 -12.03 4.35 12.64
N GLY A 79 -12.76 5.02 13.54
CA GLY A 79 -13.95 4.50 14.23
C GLY A 79 -15.17 4.13 13.36
N LYS A 80 -15.08 4.17 12.03
CA LYS A 80 -16.06 3.58 11.11
C LYS A 80 -15.31 3.04 9.91
N LEU A 81 -15.48 1.74 9.62
CA LEU A 81 -15.00 1.11 8.40
C LEU A 81 -15.53 1.91 7.20
N ALA A 82 -14.63 2.50 6.41
CA ALA A 82 -15.02 2.99 5.10
C ALA A 82 -15.62 1.81 4.30
N PRO A 83 -16.67 2.02 3.49
CA PRO A 83 -17.41 0.95 2.82
C PRO A 83 -16.49 -0.03 2.12
N ALA A 84 -16.87 -1.32 2.10
CA ALA A 84 -16.09 -2.45 1.59
C ALA A 84 -15.69 -2.40 0.09
N GLY A 85 -15.90 -1.28 -0.60
CA GLY A 85 -15.68 -1.11 -2.05
C GLY A 85 -14.23 -0.91 -2.48
N TRP A 86 -13.28 -0.72 -1.56
CA TRP A 86 -11.87 -0.48 -1.91
C TRP A 86 -11.17 -1.79 -2.25
N ARG A 87 -11.38 -2.29 -3.47
CA ARG A 87 -10.71 -3.49 -3.99
C ARG A 87 -9.30 -3.12 -4.41
N ALA A 88 -8.31 -3.80 -3.82
CA ALA A 88 -6.94 -3.71 -4.28
C ALA A 88 -6.86 -4.37 -5.66
N CYS A 89 -6.48 -3.61 -6.69
CA CYS A 89 -6.21 -4.16 -8.00
C CYS A 89 -4.89 -4.95 -7.92
N SER A 90 -4.97 -6.28 -7.96
CA SER A 90 -3.79 -7.12 -8.11
C SER A 90 -3.28 -6.96 -9.55
N LYS A 91 -2.01 -6.62 -9.73
CA LYS A 91 -1.37 -6.58 -11.04
C LYS A 91 -0.66 -7.92 -11.26
N SER A 92 -1.08 -8.67 -12.27
CA SER A 92 -0.29 -9.77 -12.82
C SER A 92 0.74 -9.19 -13.79
N PHE A 93 2.01 -9.53 -13.59
CA PHE A 93 3.05 -9.29 -14.57
C PHE A 93 3.14 -10.52 -15.48
N THR A 94 2.87 -10.35 -16.76
CA THR A 94 3.20 -11.33 -17.79
C THR A 94 4.46 -10.84 -18.48
N GLN A 95 5.56 -11.59 -18.39
CA GLN A 95 6.73 -11.28 -19.22
C GLN A 95 6.34 -11.43 -20.69
N PRO A 96 6.61 -10.43 -21.55
CA PRO A 96 6.37 -10.57 -22.97
C PRO A 96 7.24 -11.70 -23.53
N ARG A 97 6.64 -12.61 -24.30
CA ARG A 97 7.37 -13.67 -25.03
C ARG A 97 8.20 -13.14 -26.21
N ALA A 98 8.03 -11.87 -26.58
CA ALA A 98 8.68 -11.23 -27.72
C ALA A 98 9.01 -9.76 -27.42
N PRO A 99 9.96 -9.14 -28.13
CA PRO A 99 10.25 -7.72 -28.00
C PRO A 99 8.99 -6.89 -28.26
N HIS A 100 8.53 -6.18 -27.25
CA HIS A 100 7.36 -5.33 -27.36
C HIS A 100 7.81 -3.87 -27.62
N PRO A 101 7.21 -3.14 -28.58
CA PRO A 101 7.57 -1.76 -28.91
C PRO A 101 7.81 -0.84 -27.70
N GLN A 102 6.99 -0.94 -26.66
CA GLN A 102 7.12 -0.27 -25.36
C GLN A 102 8.53 -0.34 -24.76
N PHE A 103 9.23 -1.48 -24.86
CA PHE A 103 10.59 -1.63 -24.33
C PHE A 103 11.64 -0.98 -25.23
N THR A 104 11.42 -1.03 -26.55
CA THR A 104 12.36 -0.48 -27.55
C THR A 104 12.27 1.05 -27.59
N GLU A 105 11.05 1.58 -27.56
CA GLU A 105 10.74 3.00 -27.63
C GLU A 105 10.71 3.69 -26.24
N LYS A 106 11.02 2.94 -25.18
CA LYS A 106 11.18 3.44 -23.79
C LYS A 106 10.00 4.27 -23.30
N TYR A 107 8.77 3.78 -23.47
CA TYR A 107 7.57 4.43 -22.95
C TYR A 107 6.72 3.48 -22.11
N ALA A 108 6.07 4.04 -21.09
CA ALA A 108 5.05 3.35 -20.32
C ALA A 108 3.66 3.66 -20.89
N LEU A 109 2.86 2.62 -21.13
CA LEU A 109 1.46 2.74 -21.55
C LEU A 109 0.55 2.51 -20.35
N PHE A 110 -0.20 3.54 -19.97
CA PHE A 110 -1.32 3.40 -19.04
C PHE A 110 -2.62 3.35 -19.84
N ASP A 111 -3.16 2.14 -19.99
CA ASP A 111 -4.45 1.92 -20.62
C ASP A 111 -5.57 1.97 -19.58
N PHE A 112 -6.46 2.94 -19.75
CA PHE A 112 -7.64 3.17 -18.91
C PHE A 112 -8.93 2.83 -19.66
N THR A 113 -8.84 2.14 -20.80
CA THR A 113 -10.01 1.83 -21.63
C THR A 113 -11.10 1.09 -20.87
N ASP A 114 -10.72 0.20 -19.95
CA ASP A 114 -11.69 -0.54 -19.13
C ASP A 114 -12.33 0.30 -18.01
N LEU A 115 -11.81 1.50 -17.69
CA LEU A 115 -12.55 2.45 -16.83
C LEU A 115 -13.88 2.89 -17.48
N ARG A 116 -14.01 2.79 -18.81
CA ARG A 116 -15.26 3.07 -19.53
C ARG A 116 -16.30 1.95 -19.39
N LYS A 117 -15.92 0.80 -18.85
CA LYS A 117 -16.80 -0.37 -18.61
C LYS A 117 -17.13 -0.52 -17.11
N ASP A 118 -17.29 0.60 -16.41
CA ASP A 118 -17.58 0.66 -14.96
C ASP A 118 -16.54 -0.02 -14.04
N LEU A 119 -15.29 -0.16 -14.50
CA LEU A 119 -14.22 -0.60 -13.61
C LEU A 119 -13.95 0.49 -12.55
N GLN A 120 -14.26 0.20 -11.29
CA GLN A 120 -13.96 1.12 -10.19
C GLN A 120 -12.47 1.45 -10.16
N GLY A 121 -12.14 2.74 -10.36
CA GLY A 121 -10.79 3.25 -10.17
C GLY A 121 -10.35 3.14 -8.71
N TYR A 122 -9.07 3.43 -8.45
CA TYR A 122 -8.55 3.56 -7.09
C TYR A 122 -8.14 5.00 -6.83
N THR A 123 -8.40 5.50 -5.62
CA THR A 123 -7.84 6.76 -5.13
C THR A 123 -6.91 6.48 -3.96
N TRP A 124 -5.79 7.20 -3.91
CA TRP A 124 -4.90 7.19 -2.75
C TRP A 124 -5.35 8.27 -1.77
N GLY A 125 -6.15 7.89 -0.78
CA GLY A 125 -6.57 8.76 0.30
C GLY A 125 -5.62 8.65 1.49
N PHE A 126 -4.79 9.66 1.73
CA PHE A 126 -4.00 9.75 2.97
C PHE A 126 -4.86 10.39 4.05
N SER A 127 -4.99 9.73 5.20
CA SER A 127 -5.70 10.33 6.34
C SER A 127 -4.91 11.54 6.84
N ARG A 128 -5.33 12.74 6.45
CA ARG A 128 -4.97 13.96 7.19
C ARG A 128 -5.94 14.11 8.35
N THR A 129 -5.46 13.92 9.57
CA THR A 129 -6.14 14.42 10.77
C THR A 129 -6.13 15.95 10.71
N ARG A 130 -7.24 16.55 10.24
CA ARG A 130 -7.39 18.00 10.23
C ARG A 130 -7.88 18.46 11.60
N ARG A 131 -7.10 19.32 12.28
CA ARG A 131 -7.63 20.20 13.33
C ARG A 131 -8.66 21.16 12.69
N ARG A 132 -9.74 21.44 13.44
CA ARG A 132 -11.02 22.07 13.04
C ARG A 132 -10.92 23.20 11.98
N GLY A 133 -11.84 23.19 11.00
CA GLY A 133 -12.18 24.33 10.13
C GLY A 133 -12.19 24.02 8.62
N ALA A 134 -13.37 23.58 8.10
CA ALA A 134 -13.91 23.57 6.71
C ALA A 134 -13.01 23.20 5.49
N ALA A 135 -13.42 22.43 4.48
CA ALA A 135 -14.65 21.76 4.12
C ALA A 135 -14.33 20.36 3.53
N PHE A 136 -15.33 19.49 3.49
CA PHE A 136 -15.26 18.13 2.97
C PHE A 136 -16.10 18.04 1.70
N GLN A 137 -15.54 17.54 0.61
CA GLN A 137 -16.34 16.97 -0.47
C GLN A 137 -15.58 15.80 -1.07
N SER A 138 -16.07 14.59 -0.81
CA SER A 138 -15.77 13.43 -1.63
C SER A 138 -17.11 12.90 -2.15
N ARG A 139 -17.38 13.16 -3.44
CA ARG A 139 -18.34 12.38 -4.21
C ARG A 139 -17.56 11.40 -5.05
N CYS A 140 -17.74 10.12 -4.76
CA CYS A 140 -17.67 9.08 -5.77
C CYS A 140 -19.02 8.36 -5.68
N VAL A 141 -19.79 8.40 -6.78
CA VAL A 141 -20.89 7.46 -7.01
C VAL A 141 -20.25 6.11 -7.37
#